data_AF-A0A9D2UAN3-F1
#
_entry.id   AF-A0A9D2UAN3-F1
#
_cell.length_a   1.000
_cell.length_b   1.000
_cell.length_c   1.000
_cell.angle_alpha   90.00
_cell.angle_beta   90.00
_cell.angle_gamma   90.00
#
_symmetry.space_group_name_H-M   'P 1'
#
loop_
_entity.id
_entity.type
_entity.pdbx_description
1 polymer ?
#
loop_
_entity_poly.entity_id
_entity_poly.type
_entity_poly.pdbx_seq_one_letter_code
_entity_poly.pdbx_strand_id
1 'polypeptide(L)'
;MPKNYNQPALDTPVTGARRSLPSFNGDAVGAGAEKVARFLGTGKYLAWQTLIVVVWICLNIGGMWWNWDPYPFILLNLAFSTQAAYAAPLILLAQNRQDDRDRLALNEDRRRAAETKADTEFLARELAGVRIAVSETVTRGYLRRELDELSELIRRIEDKLEDRAHDEDERETAEGARSAGESPRGEA
;
A
#
# COMPACT_ATOMS: atom_id res chain seq x y z
N MET A 1 56.54 23.21 -27.56
CA MET A 1 56.15 22.51 -26.30
C MET A 1 55.28 21.31 -26.64
N PRO A 2 55.77 20.06 -26.55
CA PRO A 2 54.89 18.90 -26.49
C PRO A 2 54.48 18.62 -25.03
N LYS A 3 53.17 18.57 -24.77
CA LYS A 3 52.60 18.20 -23.47
C LYS A 3 52.54 16.68 -23.37
N ASN A 4 53.44 16.12 -22.56
CA ASN A 4 53.40 14.71 -22.19
C ASN A 4 52.35 14.51 -21.10
N TYR A 5 51.15 14.06 -21.49
CA TYR A 5 50.15 13.59 -20.55
C TYR A 5 50.40 12.12 -20.26
N ASN A 6 51.24 11.85 -19.26
CA ASN A 6 51.26 10.55 -18.61
C ASN A 6 50.02 10.50 -17.69
N GLN A 7 48.87 10.09 -18.23
CA GLN A 7 47.67 9.83 -17.44
C GLN A 7 47.73 8.37 -16.98
N PRO A 8 47.89 8.10 -15.68
CA PRO A 8 47.64 6.77 -15.15
C PRO A 8 46.15 6.50 -15.32
N ALA A 9 45.80 5.46 -16.08
CA ALA A 9 44.43 4.99 -16.25
C ALA A 9 43.82 4.69 -14.88
N LEU A 10 42.91 5.57 -14.44
CA LEU A 10 42.25 5.55 -13.15
C LEU A 10 41.05 4.59 -13.14
N ASP A 11 41.11 3.48 -13.87
CA ASP A 11 39.96 2.60 -14.14
C ASP A 11 40.18 1.14 -13.71
N THR A 12 41.19 0.87 -12.89
CA THR A 12 41.34 -0.47 -12.31
C THR A 12 40.83 -0.42 -10.87
N PRO A 13 39.63 -0.95 -10.55
CA PRO A 13 39.31 -1.21 -9.16
C PRO A 13 40.30 -2.25 -8.67
N VAL A 14 41.24 -1.82 -7.83
CA VAL A 14 42.09 -2.73 -7.06
C VAL A 14 41.12 -3.54 -6.20
N THR A 15 40.83 -4.76 -6.64
CA THR A 15 40.13 -5.77 -5.85
C THR A 15 41.06 -6.13 -4.70
N GLY A 16 41.03 -5.32 -3.65
CA GLY A 16 41.70 -5.60 -2.40
C GLY A 16 41.24 -6.98 -1.96
N ALA A 17 42.20 -7.89 -1.82
CA ALA A 17 41.99 -9.26 -1.38
C ALA A 17 41.01 -9.23 -0.19
N ARG A 18 39.78 -9.69 -0.44
CA ARG A 18 38.72 -9.72 0.57
C ARG A 18 39.20 -10.70 1.61
N ARG A 19 39.73 -10.18 2.72
CA ARG A 19 40.21 -10.98 3.84
C ARG A 19 39.02 -11.82 4.30
N SER A 20 39.04 -13.11 3.97
CA SER A 20 38.03 -14.09 4.36
C SER A 20 38.18 -14.31 5.86
N LEU A 21 37.57 -13.43 6.66
CA LEU A 21 37.24 -13.77 8.03
C LEU A 21 36.29 -14.97 7.96
N PRO A 22 36.48 -16.03 8.77
CA PRO A 22 35.52 -17.12 8.83
C PRO A 22 34.15 -16.52 9.11
N SER A 23 33.22 -16.67 8.16
CA SER A 23 31.86 -16.16 8.28
C SER A 23 31.18 -16.93 9.39
N PHE A 24 31.21 -16.38 10.60
CA PHE A 24 30.37 -16.83 11.69
C PHE A 24 28.94 -16.79 11.16
N ASN A 25 28.29 -17.95 11.09
CA ASN A 25 27.02 -18.12 10.37
C ASN A 25 25.93 -17.34 11.11
N GLY A 26 25.72 -16.08 10.73
CA GLY A 26 24.84 -15.14 11.40
C GLY A 26 23.39 -15.63 11.49
N ASP A 27 23.00 -16.54 10.60
CA ASP A 27 21.67 -17.16 10.58
C ASP A 27 21.48 -18.20 11.69
N ALA A 28 22.52 -18.97 12.03
CA ALA A 28 22.47 -19.94 13.13
C ALA A 28 22.39 -19.23 14.49
N VAL A 29 23.16 -18.14 14.64
CA VAL A 29 23.12 -17.29 15.85
C VAL A 29 21.79 -16.53 15.92
N GLY A 30 21.25 -16.08 14.79
CA GLY A 30 19.95 -15.41 14.71
C GLY A 30 18.78 -16.29 15.14
N ALA A 31 18.73 -17.54 14.66
CA ALA A 31 17.71 -18.51 15.06
C ALA A 31 17.83 -18.87 16.57
N GLY A 32 19.05 -18.96 17.09
CA GLY A 32 19.31 -19.13 18.53
C GLY A 32 18.80 -17.96 19.37
N ALA A 33 19.10 -16.74 18.95
CA ALA A 33 18.66 -15.51 19.63
C ALA A 33 17.13 -15.38 19.65
N GLU A 34 16.44 -15.74 18.56
CA GLU A 34 14.97 -15.71 18.52
C GLU A 34 14.32 -16.72 19.46
N LYS A 35 14.93 -17.91 19.61
CA LYS A 35 14.47 -18.90 20.60
C LYS A 35 14.70 -18.41 22.03
N VAL A 36 15.86 -17.81 22.29
CA VAL A 36 16.21 -17.22 23.59
C VAL A 36 15.29 -16.03 23.93
N ALA A 37 14.99 -15.16 22.97
CA ALA A 37 14.07 -14.03 23.16
C ALA A 37 12.65 -14.51 23.50
N ARG A 38 12.12 -15.51 22.79
CA ARG A 38 10.82 -16.11 23.10
C ARG A 38 10.81 -16.80 24.47
N PHE A 39 11.92 -17.43 24.85
CA PHE A 39 12.05 -18.10 26.14
C PHE A 39 12.12 -17.11 27.31
N LEU A 40 12.96 -16.06 27.22
CA LEU A 40 13.10 -15.01 28.22
C LEU A 40 11.85 -14.12 28.35
N GLY A 41 11.12 -13.90 27.26
CA GLY A 41 9.87 -13.14 27.26
C GLY A 41 8.66 -13.89 27.83
N THR A 42 8.79 -15.20 28.09
CA THR A 42 7.73 -16.01 28.69
C THR A 42 7.90 -16.04 30.21
N GLY A 43 6.84 -15.78 30.99
CA GLY A 43 6.87 -15.83 32.47
C GLY A 43 7.32 -17.18 33.08
N LYS A 44 7.40 -18.24 32.26
CA LYS A 44 7.96 -19.55 32.60
C LYS A 44 9.45 -19.48 32.99
N TYR A 45 10.25 -18.63 32.36
CA TYR A 45 11.67 -18.49 32.70
C TYR A 45 11.85 -17.96 34.12
N LEU A 46 11.13 -16.89 34.47
CA LEU A 46 11.13 -16.32 35.82
C LEU A 46 10.66 -17.34 36.87
N ALA A 47 9.63 -18.13 36.57
CA ALA A 47 9.15 -19.18 37.47
C ALA A 47 10.23 -20.25 37.73
N TRP A 48 10.91 -20.72 36.68
CA TRP A 48 11.98 -21.72 36.81
C TRP A 48 13.21 -21.16 37.55
N GLN A 49 13.60 -19.92 37.25
CA GLN A 49 14.72 -19.24 37.92
C GLN A 49 14.43 -19.03 39.41
N THR A 50 13.21 -18.64 39.78
CA THR A 50 12.79 -18.52 41.18
C THR A 50 12.79 -19.88 41.88
N LEU A 51 12.31 -20.94 41.22
CA LEU A 51 12.33 -22.30 41.77
C LEU A 51 13.76 -22.76 42.09
N ILE A 52 14.71 -22.53 41.19
CA ILE A 52 16.13 -22.88 41.42
C ILE A 52 16.68 -22.16 42.65
N VAL A 53 16.40 -20.86 42.79
CA VAL A 53 16.85 -20.07 43.95
C VAL A 53 16.25 -20.61 45.25
N VAL A 54 14.95 -20.89 45.27
CA VAL A 54 14.27 -21.44 46.44
C VAL A 54 14.85 -22.81 46.81
N VAL A 55 15.04 -23.71 45.83
CA VAL A 55 15.64 -25.02 46.06
C VAL A 55 17.07 -24.89 46.59
N TRP A 56 17.88 -23.97 46.06
CA TRP A 56 19.24 -23.71 46.54
C TRP A 56 19.25 -23.28 48.01
N ILE A 57 18.40 -22.32 48.37
CA ILE A 57 18.25 -21.84 49.74
C ILE A 57 17.80 -22.98 50.66
N CYS A 58 16.79 -23.77 50.25
CA CYS A 58 16.29 -24.91 51.02
C CYS A 58 17.35 -26.00 51.24
N LEU A 59 18.13 -26.34 50.21
CA LEU A 59 19.23 -27.31 50.31
C LEU A 59 20.34 -26.83 51.24
N ASN A 60 20.62 -25.52 51.22
CA ASN A 60 21.65 -24.92 52.04
C ASN A 60 21.26 -24.86 53.53
N ILE A 61 20.03 -24.42 53.83
CA ILE A 61 19.47 -24.39 55.20
C ILE A 61 19.24 -25.80 55.74
N GLY A 62 18.82 -26.74 54.87
CA GLY A 62 18.58 -28.14 55.20
C GLY A 62 19.82 -28.92 55.60
N GLY A 63 21.02 -28.32 55.48
CA GLY A 63 22.20 -28.77 56.20
C GLY A 63 22.57 -30.22 55.94
N MET A 64 22.91 -30.57 54.68
CA MET A 64 23.65 -31.80 54.42
C MET A 64 25.11 -31.62 54.86
N TRP A 65 25.32 -31.57 56.18
CA TRP A 65 26.57 -31.64 56.96
C TRP A 65 27.75 -30.70 56.61
N TRP A 66 27.73 -29.97 55.50
CA TRP A 66 28.93 -29.29 54.97
C TRP A 66 28.78 -27.78 54.72
N ASN A 67 27.64 -27.15 55.07
CA ASN A 67 27.37 -25.70 54.91
C ASN A 67 28.06 -25.09 53.67
N TRP A 68 27.72 -25.63 52.48
CA TRP A 68 28.50 -25.40 51.27
C TRP A 68 28.48 -23.94 50.78
N ASP A 69 27.48 -23.15 51.19
CA ASP A 69 27.35 -21.73 50.88
C ASP A 69 26.67 -20.98 52.05
N PRO A 70 27.38 -20.67 53.16
CA PRO A 70 26.79 -20.05 54.35
C PRO A 70 26.20 -18.66 54.05
N TYR A 71 25.20 -18.24 54.83
CA TYR A 71 24.63 -16.88 54.75
C TYR A 71 25.77 -15.84 54.82
N PRO A 72 25.96 -14.95 53.82
CA PRO A 72 24.99 -14.41 52.85
C PRO A 72 24.97 -15.03 51.42
N PHE A 73 25.22 -16.33 51.25
CA PHE A 73 25.17 -17.06 49.96
C PHE A 73 26.12 -16.48 48.87
N ILE A 74 27.43 -16.50 49.13
CA ILE A 74 28.44 -15.91 48.24
C ILE A 74 28.49 -16.61 46.88
N LEU A 75 28.28 -17.93 46.83
CA LEU A 75 28.33 -18.68 45.57
C LEU A 75 27.13 -18.38 44.68
N LEU A 76 25.94 -18.29 45.28
CA LEU A 76 24.73 -17.87 44.58
C LEU A 76 24.89 -16.46 44.01
N ASN A 77 25.42 -15.53 44.81
CA ASN A 77 25.66 -14.16 44.36
C ASN A 77 26.71 -14.08 43.23
N LEU A 78 27.78 -14.87 43.34
CA LEU A 78 28.80 -14.95 42.29
C LEU A 78 28.20 -15.49 40.98
N ALA A 79 27.37 -16.54 41.07
CA ALA A 79 26.69 -17.11 39.91
C ALA A 79 25.78 -16.09 39.22
N PHE A 80 24.99 -15.33 39.97
CA PHE A 80 24.15 -14.25 39.42
C PHE A 80 24.97 -13.13 38.80
N SER A 81 26.09 -12.76 39.43
CA SER A 81 27.00 -11.74 38.90
C SER A 81 27.59 -12.16 37.56
N THR A 82 28.05 -13.41 37.45
CA THR A 82 28.53 -13.98 36.17
C THR A 82 27.41 -14.12 35.15
N GLN A 83 26.20 -14.53 35.57
CA GLN A 83 25.04 -14.62 34.70
C GLN A 83 24.71 -13.26 34.07
N ALA A 84 24.66 -12.19 34.87
CA ALA A 84 24.42 -10.84 34.40
C ALA A 84 25.53 -10.36 33.45
N ALA A 85 26.80 -10.65 33.78
CA ALA A 85 27.95 -10.28 32.97
C ALA A 85 27.94 -10.93 31.58
N TYR A 86 27.48 -12.19 31.46
CA TYR A 86 27.34 -12.87 30.16
C TYR A 86 26.03 -12.50 29.44
N ALA A 87 24.99 -12.13 30.17
CA ALA A 87 23.72 -11.69 29.57
C ALA A 87 23.90 -10.38 28.78
N ALA A 88 24.67 -9.42 29.29
CA ALA A 88 24.88 -8.12 28.64
C ALA A 88 25.39 -8.22 27.17
N PRO A 89 26.48 -8.95 26.85
CA PRO A 89 26.94 -9.08 25.47
C PRO A 89 25.98 -9.90 24.60
N LEU A 90 25.28 -10.89 25.16
CA LEU A 90 24.28 -11.66 24.42
C LEU A 90 23.08 -10.81 24.04
N ILE A 91 22.62 -9.95 24.97
CA ILE A 91 21.55 -8.98 24.73
C ILE A 91 21.99 -7.97 23.67
N LEU A 92 23.22 -7.45 23.74
CA LEU A 92 23.75 -6.51 22.75
C LEU A 92 23.79 -7.13 21.34
N LEU A 93 24.18 -8.40 21.22
CA LEU A 93 24.16 -9.11 19.94
C LEU A 93 22.73 -9.33 19.42
N ALA A 94 21.78 -9.62 20.32
CA ALA A 94 20.37 -9.74 19.96
C ALA A 94 19.79 -8.39 19.50
N GLN A 95 20.15 -7.30 20.18
CA GLN A 95 19.73 -5.93 19.87
C GLN A 95 20.26 -5.45 18.52
N ASN A 96 21.57 -5.60 18.25
CA ASN A 96 22.14 -5.20 16.95
C ASN A 96 21.41 -5.87 15.76
N ARG A 97 20.98 -7.13 15.92
CA ARG A 97 20.20 -7.83 14.89
C ARG A 97 18.74 -7.41 14.80
N GLN A 98 18.16 -6.94 15.90
CA GLN A 98 16.83 -6.33 15.87
C GLN A 98 16.91 -4.99 15.13
N ASP A 99 17.88 -4.15 15.49
CA ASP A 99 18.11 -2.86 14.83
C ASP A 99 18.36 -2.98 13.33
N ASP A 100 19.14 -3.98 12.89
CA ASP A 100 19.37 -4.23 11.46
C ASP A 100 18.09 -4.66 10.72
N ARG A 101 17.26 -5.52 11.33
CA ARG A 101 15.96 -5.91 10.78
C ARG A 101 15.01 -4.71 10.71
N ASP A 102 14.95 -3.92 11.77
CA ASP A 102 14.11 -2.74 11.85
C ASP A 102 14.54 -1.69 10.81
N ARG A 103 15.85 -1.50 10.60
CA ARG A 103 16.37 -0.65 9.52
C ARG A 103 15.95 -1.13 8.14
N LEU A 104 16.02 -2.43 7.88
CA LEU A 104 15.58 -3.00 6.60
C LEU A 104 14.07 -2.78 6.38
N ALA A 105 13.26 -3.06 7.40
CA ALA A 105 11.82 -2.84 7.35
C ALA A 105 11.48 -1.37 7.10
N LEU A 106 12.15 -0.44 7.78
CA LEU A 106 11.97 1.01 7.58
C LEU A 106 12.38 1.46 6.18
N ASN A 107 13.47 0.93 5.63
CA ASN A 107 13.90 1.26 4.27
C ASN A 107 12.91 0.75 3.22
N GLU A 108 12.38 -0.46 3.41
CA GLU A 108 11.37 -1.02 2.52
C GLU A 108 10.06 -0.24 2.59
N ASP A 109 9.62 0.14 3.79
CA ASP A 109 8.44 0.98 3.98
C ASP A 109 8.59 2.35 3.30
N ARG A 110 9.74 2.99 3.47
CA ARG A 110 10.06 4.25 2.75
C ARG A 110 10.03 4.07 1.24
N ARG A 111 10.56 2.95 0.71
CA ARG A 111 10.54 2.67 -0.73
C ARG A 111 9.11 2.51 -1.23
N ARG A 112 8.30 1.71 -0.54
CA ARG A 112 6.88 1.50 -0.86
C ARG A 112 6.09 2.80 -0.78
N ALA A 113 6.34 3.65 0.21
CA ALA A 113 5.70 4.95 0.33
C ALA A 113 6.07 5.89 -0.84
N ALA A 114 7.34 5.87 -1.27
CA ALA A 114 7.79 6.63 -2.45
C ALA A 114 7.14 6.12 -3.75
N GLU A 115 7.07 4.80 -3.95
CA GLU A 115 6.39 4.16 -5.08
C GLU A 115 4.89 4.53 -5.09
N THR A 116 4.20 4.36 -3.96
CA THR A 116 2.76 4.70 -3.83
C THR A 116 2.50 6.17 -4.11
N LYS A 117 3.39 7.06 -3.65
CA LYS A 117 3.28 8.49 -3.93
C LYS A 117 3.43 8.77 -5.43
N ALA A 118 4.43 8.18 -6.08
CA ALA A 118 4.65 8.34 -7.52
C ALA A 118 3.46 7.81 -8.33
N ASP A 119 2.91 6.65 -7.97
CA ASP A 119 1.72 6.08 -8.62
C ASP A 119 0.51 6.99 -8.44
N THR A 120 0.32 7.57 -7.25
CA THR A 120 -0.77 8.51 -6.99
C THR A 120 -0.61 9.79 -7.81
N GLU A 121 0.60 10.34 -7.90
CA GLU A 121 0.90 11.52 -8.73
C GLU A 121 0.68 11.22 -10.22
N PHE A 122 1.06 10.03 -10.69
CA PHE A 122 0.82 9.57 -12.05
C PHE A 122 -0.68 9.47 -12.35
N LEU A 123 -1.43 8.75 -11.50
CA LEU A 123 -2.88 8.61 -11.64
C LEU A 123 -3.61 9.96 -11.59
N ALA A 124 -3.17 10.88 -10.72
CA ALA A 124 -3.74 12.22 -10.65
C ALA A 124 -3.50 13.01 -11.96
N ARG A 125 -2.31 12.87 -12.56
CA ARG A 125 -1.97 13.51 -13.84
C ARG A 125 -2.75 12.91 -15.00
N GLU A 126 -2.86 11.59 -15.07
CA GLU A 126 -3.67 10.89 -16.07
C GLU A 126 -5.16 11.27 -15.94
N LEU A 127 -5.68 11.28 -14.71
CA LEU A 127 -7.07 11.70 -14.44
C LEU A 127 -7.31 13.16 -14.85
N ALA A 128 -6.36 14.06 -14.60
CA ALA A 128 -6.46 15.45 -15.04
C ALA A 128 -6.49 15.56 -16.58
N GLY A 129 -5.66 14.77 -17.28
CA GLY A 129 -5.67 14.68 -18.74
C GLY A 129 -7.00 14.16 -19.29
N VAL A 130 -7.49 13.04 -18.74
CA VAL A 130 -8.80 12.45 -19.08
C VAL A 130 -9.92 13.45 -18.82
N ARG A 131 -9.90 14.16 -17.68
CA ARG A 131 -10.90 15.18 -17.34
C ARG A 131 -10.95 16.29 -18.39
N ILE A 132 -9.80 16.77 -18.87
CA ILE A 132 -9.72 17.82 -19.88
C ILE A 132 -10.30 17.30 -21.21
N ALA A 133 -9.88 16.12 -21.66
CA ALA A 133 -10.40 15.50 -22.90
C ALA A 133 -11.92 15.25 -22.86
N VAL A 134 -12.46 14.81 -21.72
CA VAL A 134 -13.91 14.65 -21.52
C VAL A 134 -14.62 16.01 -21.49
N SER A 135 -14.02 17.04 -20.89
CA SER A 135 -14.60 18.39 -20.84
C SER A 135 -14.71 19.02 -22.24
N GLU A 136 -13.78 18.71 -23.12
CA GLU A 136 -13.78 19.16 -24.52
C GLU A 136 -14.80 18.37 -25.38
N THR A 137 -14.91 17.05 -25.19
CA THR A 137 -15.84 16.22 -25.98
C THR A 137 -17.29 16.40 -25.53
N VAL A 138 -17.54 16.55 -24.22
CA VAL A 138 -18.87 16.87 -23.66
C VAL A 138 -18.94 18.37 -23.42
N THR A 139 -18.62 19.18 -24.44
CA THR A 139 -18.83 20.62 -24.30
C THR A 139 -20.33 20.86 -24.22
N ARG A 140 -20.79 21.58 -23.19
CA ARG A 140 -22.21 21.99 -23.02
C ARG A 140 -22.82 22.55 -24.31
N GLY A 141 -22.01 23.19 -25.16
CA GLY A 141 -22.40 23.69 -26.48
C GLY A 141 -22.79 22.61 -27.49
N TYR A 142 -22.12 21.45 -27.51
CA TYR A 142 -22.49 20.33 -28.38
C TYR A 142 -23.82 19.72 -27.94
N LEU A 143 -23.96 19.41 -26.64
CA LEU A 143 -25.24 18.93 -26.09
C LEU A 143 -26.39 19.92 -26.35
N ARG A 144 -26.14 21.23 -26.23
CA ARG A 144 -27.16 22.24 -26.51
C ARG A 144 -27.53 22.30 -27.98
N ARG A 145 -26.54 22.26 -28.87
CA ARG A 145 -26.76 22.23 -30.32
C ARG A 145 -27.57 21.00 -30.72
N GLU A 146 -27.21 19.82 -30.23
CA GLU A 146 -27.93 18.60 -30.54
C GLU A 146 -29.37 18.64 -30.01
N LEU A 147 -29.58 19.17 -28.80
CA LEU A 147 -30.92 19.37 -28.24
C LEU A 147 -31.74 20.40 -29.03
N ASP A 148 -31.14 21.49 -29.48
CA ASP A 148 -31.80 22.51 -30.31
C ASP A 148 -32.16 21.92 -31.70
N GLU A 149 -31.26 21.16 -32.30
CA GLU A 149 -31.47 20.48 -33.59
C GLU A 149 -32.57 19.42 -33.50
N LEU A 150 -32.61 18.63 -32.42
CA LEU A 150 -33.70 17.70 -32.14
C LEU A 150 -35.04 18.43 -31.92
N SER A 151 -35.04 19.56 -31.21
CA SER A 151 -36.24 20.39 -30.97
C SER A 151 -36.78 20.98 -32.28
N GLU A 152 -35.89 21.44 -33.16
CA GLU A 152 -36.26 21.99 -34.46
C GLU A 152 -36.80 20.91 -35.41
N LEU A 153 -36.20 19.71 -35.40
CA LEU A 153 -36.72 18.56 -36.13
C LEU A 153 -38.13 18.18 -35.67
N ILE A 154 -38.40 18.20 -34.36
CA ILE A 154 -39.74 17.94 -33.81
C ILE A 154 -40.73 19.00 -34.30
N ARG A 155 -40.41 20.30 -34.19
CA ARG A 155 -41.31 21.37 -34.67
C ARG A 155 -41.61 21.26 -36.16
N ARG A 156 -40.60 20.91 -36.97
CA ARG A 156 -40.80 20.72 -38.41
C ARG A 156 -41.72 19.54 -38.74
N ILE A 157 -41.71 18.50 -37.91
CA ILE A 157 -42.64 17.38 -38.03
C ILE A 157 -44.05 17.82 -37.64
N GLU A 158 -44.18 18.60 -36.56
CA GLU A 158 -45.45 19.19 -36.10
C GLU A 158 -46.08 20.08 -37.19
N ASP A 159 -45.34 21.05 -37.73
CA ASP A 159 -45.81 21.94 -38.79
C ASP A 159 -46.28 21.16 -40.04
N LYS A 160 -45.53 20.11 -40.43
CA LYS A 160 -45.93 19.25 -41.57
C LYS A 160 -47.18 18.42 -41.30
N LEU A 161 -47.43 18.08 -40.04
CA LEU A 161 -48.65 17.39 -39.63
C LEU A 161 -49.83 18.36 -39.63
N GLU A 162 -49.65 19.59 -39.15
CA GLU A 162 -50.66 20.65 -39.21
C GLU A 162 -51.02 21.03 -40.66
N ASP A 163 -50.02 21.22 -41.54
CA ASP A 163 -50.25 21.51 -42.96
C ASP A 163 -51.03 20.38 -43.65
N ARG A 164 -50.72 19.12 -43.34
CA ARG A 164 -51.50 17.97 -43.85
C ARG A 164 -52.93 17.96 -43.34
N ALA A 165 -53.13 18.28 -42.06
CA ALA A 165 -54.46 18.33 -41.48
C ALA A 165 -55.29 19.45 -42.12
N HIS A 166 -54.70 20.62 -42.38
CA HIS A 166 -55.35 21.71 -43.10
C HIS A 166 -55.70 21.34 -44.55
N ASP A 167 -54.80 20.68 -45.28
CA ASP A 167 -55.04 20.20 -46.64
C ASP A 167 -56.17 19.14 -46.69
N GLU A 168 -56.29 18.29 -45.65
CA GLU A 168 -57.37 17.32 -45.52
C GLU A 168 -58.72 18.00 -45.20
N ASP A 169 -58.74 18.96 -44.28
CA ASP A 169 -59.94 19.75 -43.94
C ASP A 169 -60.46 20.58 -45.13
N GLU A 170 -59.56 21.22 -45.92
CA GLU A 170 -59.95 21.97 -47.13
C GLU A 170 -60.54 21.05 -48.20
N ARG A 171 -60.03 19.83 -48.34
CA ARG A 171 -60.58 18.83 -49.27
C ARG A 171 -61.96 18.35 -48.82
N GLU A 172 -62.15 18.07 -47.53
CA GLU A 172 -63.46 17.70 -46.99
C GLU A 172 -64.49 18.83 -47.14
N THR A 173 -64.12 20.09 -46.88
CA THR A 173 -65.03 21.22 -47.08
C THR A 173 -65.34 21.47 -48.56
N ALA A 174 -64.37 21.30 -49.46
CA ALA A 174 -64.60 21.41 -50.90
C ALA A 174 -65.46 20.26 -51.46
N GLU A 175 -65.28 19.03 -50.98
CA GLU A 175 -66.12 17.88 -51.35
C GLU A 175 -67.54 17.99 -50.76
N GLY A 176 -67.68 18.46 -49.51
CA GLY A 176 -68.97 18.75 -48.89
C GLY A 176 -69.75 19.85 -49.61
N ALA A 177 -69.07 20.92 -50.05
CA ALA A 177 -69.69 21.98 -50.85
C ALA A 177 -70.10 21.51 -52.26
N ARG A 178 -69.32 20.61 -52.89
CA ARG A 178 -69.70 19.99 -54.17
C ARG A 178 -70.87 19.02 -54.01
N SER A 179 -70.94 18.26 -52.91
CA SER A 179 -72.08 17.39 -52.60
C SER A 179 -73.36 18.16 -52.27
N ALA A 180 -73.28 19.38 -51.72
CA ALA A 180 -74.43 20.24 -51.45
C ALA A 180 -74.93 21.00 -52.71
N GLY A 181 -74.08 21.18 -53.72
CA GLY A 181 -74.42 21.80 -55.01
C GLY A 181 -75.12 20.87 -56.00
N GLU A 182 -75.06 19.56 -55.79
CA GLU A 182 -75.69 18.53 -56.63
C GLU A 182 -77.01 18.04 -55.99
N SER A 183 -77.96 18.95 -55.74
CA SER A 183 -79.36 18.54 -55.53
C SER A 183 -80.09 18.63 -56.88
N PRO A 184 -80.56 17.51 -57.46
CA PRO A 184 -81.01 17.48 -58.83
C PRO A 184 -82.27 18.32 -59.03
N ARG A 185 -82.20 19.25 -59.98
CA ARG A 185 -83.35 19.73 -60.73
C ARG A 185 -84.04 18.54 -61.40
N GLY A 186 -85.30 18.31 -61.05
CA GLY A 186 -86.23 17.42 -61.76
C GLY A 186 -87.12 16.69 -60.75
N GLU A 187 -88.42 16.54 -60.90
CA GLU A 187 -89.42 16.85 -61.94
C GLU A 187 -90.80 16.79 -61.24
N ALA A 188 -91.80 17.43 -61.86
CA ALA A 188 -93.26 17.29 -61.68
C ALA A 188 -93.94 17.81 -60.40
#